data_AF-A0A961XQS6-F1
#
_entry.id   AF-A0A961XQS6-F1
#
_cell.length_a   1.000
_cell.length_b   1.000
_cell.length_c   1.000
_cell.angle_alpha   90.00
_cell.angle_beta   90.00
_cell.angle_gamma   90.00
#
_symmetry.space_group_name_H-M   'P 1'
#
loop_
_entity.id
_entity.type
_entity.pdbx_description
1 polymer ?
#
loop_
_entity_poly.entity_id
_entity_poly.type
_entity_poly.pdbx_seq_one_letter_code
_entity_poly.pdbx_strand_id
1 'polypeptide(L)' 'MLQRIQSLRARHSDLENRIRFEQARPAPDSLQIMVMKRLRLRLRDRISTMERAIATRQPAH' A
#
# COMPACT_ATOMS: atom_id res chain seq x y z
N MET A 1 16.65 -1.04 -5.77
CA MET A 1 15.26 -0.76 -6.22
C MET A 1 14.25 -1.74 -5.63
N LEU A 2 14.52 -3.05 -5.70
CA LEU A 2 13.67 -4.11 -5.12
C LEU A 2 13.40 -3.95 -3.61
N GLN A 3 14.42 -3.61 -2.81
CA GLN A 3 14.28 -3.32 -1.37
C GLN A 3 13.27 -2.19 -1.07
N ARG A 4 13.19 -1.18 -1.95
CA ARG A 4 12.24 -0.07 -1.82
C ARG A 4 10.79 -0.54 -2.04
N ILE A 5 10.57 -1.41 -3.02
CA ILE A 5 9.25 -2.00 -3.29
C ILE A 5 8.84 -2.93 -2.15
N GLN A 6 9.75 -3.76 -1.63
CA GLN A 6 9.44 -4.62 -0.48
C GLN A 6 9.02 -3.80 0.74
N SER A 7 9.72 -2.71 1.05
CA SER A 7 9.34 -1.80 2.12
C SER A 7 7.95 -1.17 1.91
N LEU A 8 7.63 -0.76 0.67
CA LEU A 8 6.30 -0.22 0.35
C LEU A 8 5.21 -1.28 0.48
N ARG A 9 5.45 -2.52 0.04
CA ARG A 9 4.53 -3.65 0.19
C ARG A 9 4.27 -3.98 1.66
N ALA A 10 5.32 -3.99 2.49
CA ALA A 10 5.18 -4.20 3.94
C ALA A 10 4.31 -3.11 4.59
N ARG A 11 4.55 -1.83 4.25
CA ARG A 11 3.72 -0.70 4.73
C ARG A 11 2.27 -0.79 4.24
N HIS A 12 2.06 -1.21 3.00
CA HIS A 12 0.72 -1.43 2.46
C HIS A 12 -0.02 -2.52 3.25
N SER A 13 0.64 -3.66 3.49
CA SER A 13 0.07 -4.77 4.26
C SER A 13 -0.25 -4.40 5.71
N ASP A 14 0.64 -3.68 6.40
CA ASP A 14 0.38 -3.14 7.74
C ASP A 14 -0.87 -2.25 7.75
N LEU A 15 -1.01 -1.38 6.76
CA LEU A 15 -2.15 -0.48 6.66
C LEU A 15 -3.45 -1.23 6.38
N GLU A 16 -3.41 -2.31 5.59
CA GLU A 16 -4.58 -3.18 5.39
C GLU A 16 -5.01 -3.87 6.70
N ASN A 17 -4.04 -4.33 7.49
CA ASN A 17 -4.31 -4.96 8.78
C ASN A 17 -4.92 -3.95 9.76
N ARG A 18 -4.39 -2.73 9.81
CA ARG A 18 -4.94 -1.63 10.63
C ARG A 18 -6.36 -1.27 10.22
N ILE A 19 -6.65 -1.20 8.91
CA ILE A 19 -8.01 -0.96 8.41
C ILE A 19 -8.94 -2.08 8.86
N ARG A 20 -8.55 -3.35 8.71
CA ARG A 20 -9.36 -4.49 9.13
C ARG A 20 -9.64 -4.48 10.62
N PHE A 21 -8.62 -4.18 11.43
CA PHE A 21 -8.75 -4.07 12.88
C PHE A 21 -9.72 -2.95 13.27
N GLU A 22 -9.57 -1.75 12.70
CA GLU A 22 -10.45 -0.62 13.00
C GLU A 22 -11.90 -0.89 12.55
N GLN A 23 -12.10 -1.54 11.40
CA GLN A 23 -13.43 -1.94 10.93
C GLN A 23 -14.10 -3.01 11.78
N ALA A 24 -13.32 -3.84 12.48
CA ALA A 24 -13.84 -4.87 13.37
C ALA A 24 -14.18 -4.35 14.78
N ARG A 25 -13.87 -3.08 15.07
CA ARG A 25 -14.19 -2.47 16.37
C ARG A 25 -15.70 -2.27 16.53
N PRO A 26 -16.24 -2.39 17.76
CA PRO A 26 -17.66 -2.17 18.04
C PRO A 26 -18.13 -0.74 17.74
N ALA A 27 -17.22 0.24 17.78
CA ALA A 27 -17.45 1.62 17.36
C ALA A 27 -16.28 2.06 16.44
N PRO A 28 -16.37 1.81 15.12
CA PRO A 28 -15.28 2.09 14.20
C PRO A 28 -15.15 3.59 13.91
N ASP A 29 -13.93 4.11 13.96
CA ASP A 29 -13.66 5.49 13.51
C ASP A 29 -13.67 5.54 11.97
N SER A 30 -14.82 5.95 11.42
CA SER A 30 -15.05 6.04 9.97
C SER A 30 -14.11 7.03 9.28
N LEU A 31 -13.72 8.12 9.96
CA LEU A 31 -12.79 9.11 9.41
C LEU A 31 -11.39 8.53 9.35
N GLN A 32 -10.94 7.86 10.41
CA GLN A 32 -9.65 7.18 10.45
C GLN A 32 -9.59 6.08 9.38
N ILE A 33 -10.64 5.27 9.22
CA ILE A 33 -10.73 4.25 8.18
C ILE A 33 -10.63 4.88 6.79
N MET A 34 -11.31 6.01 6.54
CA MET A 34 -11.25 6.72 5.26
C MET A 34 -9.83 7.21 4.96
N VAL A 35 -9.16 7.82 5.94
CA VAL A 35 -7.78 8.30 5.84
C VAL A 35 -6.83 7.13 5.55
N MET A 36 -6.95 6.02 6.27
CA MET A 36 -6.14 4.81 6.06
C MET A 36 -6.37 4.22 4.67
N LYS A 37 -7.62 4.12 4.20
CA LYS A 37 -7.93 3.64 2.84
C LYS A 37 -7.33 4.52 1.75
N ARG A 38 -7.35 5.85 1.93
CA ARG A 38 -6.72 6.79 1.00
C ARG A 38 -5.20 6.62 0.97
N LEU A 39 -4.57 6.46 2.13
CA LEU A 39 -3.13 6.21 2.21
C LEU A 39 -2.76 4.86 1.57
N ARG A 40 -3.58 3.82 1.77
CA ARG A 40 -3.40 2.51 1.12
C ARG A 40 -3.43 2.62 -0.39
N LEU A 41 -4.39 3.37 -0.94
CA LEU A 41 -4.50 3.61 -2.37
C LEU A 41 -3.21 4.26 -2.93
N ARG A 42 -2.73 5.32 -2.27
CA ARG A 42 -1.49 6.01 -2.66
C ARG A 42 -0.27 5.08 -2.62
N LEU A 43 -0.17 4.20 -1.62
CA LEU A 43 0.91 3.22 -1.54
C LEU A 43 0.84 2.21 -2.70
N ARG A 44 -0.36 1.72 -3.04
CA ARG A 44 -0.58 0.83 -4.19
C ARG A 44 -0.13 1.49 -5.49
N ASP A 45 -0.57 2.72 -5.76
CA ASP A 45 -0.16 3.47 -6.95
C ASP A 45 1.35 3.70 -7.02
N ARG A 46 1.99 3.97 -5.87
CA ARG A 46 3.45 4.14 -5.80
C ARG A 46 4.19 2.84 -6.11
N ILE A 47 3.71 1.71 -5.60
CA ILE A 47 4.26 0.38 -5.90
C ILE A 47 4.13 0.11 -7.39
N SER A 48 2.92 0.25 -7.97
CA SER A 48 2.68 0.01 -9.39
C SER A 48 3.54 0.91 -10.30
N THR A 49 3.73 2.18 -9.93
CA THR A 49 4.61 3.10 -10.66
C THR A 49 6.07 2.62 -10.63
N MET A 50 6.56 2.18 -9.47
CA MET A 50 7.94 1.65 -9.36
C MET A 50 8.11 0.32 -10.09
N GLU A 51 7.12 -0.57 -10.05
CA GLU A 51 7.14 -1.85 -10.76
C GLU A 51 7.20 -1.63 -12.27
N ARG A 52 6.36 -0.72 -12.80
CA ARG A 52 6.42 -0.32 -14.21
C ARG A 52 7.78 0.26 -14.59
N ALA A 53 8.35 1.13 -13.73
CA ALA A 53 9.66 1.73 -13.97
C ALA A 53 10.81 0.71 -13.94
N ILE A 54 10.70 -0.37 -13.16
CA ILE A 54 11.65 -1.49 -13.20
C ILE A 54 11.47 -2.29 -14.49
N ALA A 55 10.23 -2.62 -14.84
CA ALA A 55 9.90 -3.40 -16.04
C ALA A 55 10.35 -2.70 -17.33
N THR A 56 10.26 -1.36 -17.40
CA THR A 56 10.77 -0.58 -18.56
C THR A 56 12.29 -0.50 -18.61
N ARG A 57 12.98 -0.72 -17.49
CA ARG A 57 14.44 -0.59 -17.37
C ARG A 57 15.16 -1.93 -17.58
N GLN A 58 14.43 -3.05 -17.59
CA GLN A 58 14.92 -4.35 -18.03
C GLN A 58 14.39 -4.61 -19.46
N PRO A 59 15.16 -4.29 -20.52
CA PRO A 59 14.86 -4.86 -21.83
C PRO A 59 15.01 -6.38 -21.71
N ALA A 60 14.00 -7.12 -22.17
CA ALA A 60 14.07 -8.56 -22.33
C ALA A 60 15.28 -8.91 -23.19
N HIS A 61 16.08 -9.86 -22.72
CA HIS A 61 17.32 -10.27 -23.38
C HIS A 61 17.03 -10.98 -24.70
#